data_AF-A0A528AL26-F1
#
_entry.id   AF-A0A528AL26-F1
#
_cell.length_a   1.000
_cell.length_b   1.000
_cell.length_c   1.000
_cell.angle_alpha   90.00
_cell.angle_beta   90.00
_cell.angle_gamma   90.00
#
_symmetry.space_group_name_H-M   'P 1'
#
loop_
_entity.id
_entity.type
_entity.pdbx_description
1 polymer ?
#
loop_
_entity_poly.entity_id
_entity_poly.type
_entity_poly.pdbx_seq_one_letter_code
_entity_poly.pdbx_strand_id
1 'polypeptide(L)'
;MTIGPVYIGSNGKGPIFGDGMVRAYEIEEEEAVYPRIVIDEEALAAYLSDETLWRDGAFDTYEARMVRPFIGVADDGSYFVDYLRSAGPGEFDSGLAGHFEFLKRHRKLILDNLATADAKAKRKLVWLANYHDRFVEELRSGYDMADASGAFYAELAVSPRELFDSLVIEGSWTGLVDRLVEIGGGVQAAD
;
A
#
# COMPACT_ATOMS: atom_id res chain seq x y z
N MET A 1 12.09 -5.34 3.25
CA MET A 1 13.32 -4.88 2.60
C MET A 1 14.35 -4.71 3.68
N THR A 2 15.44 -5.46 3.59
CA THR A 2 16.50 -5.52 4.61
C THR A 2 17.84 -5.16 3.96
N ILE A 3 18.80 -4.76 4.79
CA ILE A 3 20.20 -4.60 4.39
C ILE A 3 21.08 -5.43 5.33
N GLY A 4 22.09 -6.09 4.79
CA GLY A 4 23.01 -6.88 5.60
C GLY A 4 23.94 -7.75 4.77
N PRO A 5 24.95 -8.39 5.39
CA PRO A 5 25.84 -9.31 4.72
C PRO A 5 25.07 -10.45 4.06
N VAL A 6 25.38 -10.70 2.78
CA VAL A 6 24.86 -11.83 2.02
C VAL A 6 25.99 -12.50 1.25
N TYR A 7 25.89 -13.82 1.13
CA TYR A 7 26.83 -14.68 0.45
C TYR A 7 26.10 -15.38 -0.68
N ILE A 8 26.74 -15.42 -1.84
CA ILE A 8 26.24 -16.13 -3.02
C ILE A 8 27.07 -17.42 -3.15
N GLY A 9 26.41 -18.51 -3.54
CA GLY A 9 27.07 -19.76 -3.86
C GLY A 9 28.25 -19.62 -4.85
N SER A 10 29.09 -20.66 -4.89
CA SER A 10 30.35 -20.69 -5.63
C SER A 10 30.25 -20.13 -7.05
N ASN A 11 31.18 -19.26 -7.42
CA ASN A 11 31.25 -18.59 -8.74
C ASN A 11 30.04 -17.69 -9.06
N GLY A 12 29.44 -17.07 -8.04
CA GLY A 12 28.30 -16.15 -8.22
C GLY A 12 27.02 -16.88 -8.63
N LYS A 13 26.93 -18.19 -8.36
CA LYS A 13 25.77 -19.03 -8.71
C LYS A 13 25.36 -19.87 -7.51
N GLY A 14 24.05 -20.00 -7.31
CA GLY A 14 23.48 -20.83 -6.25
C GLY A 14 22.73 -20.01 -5.21
N PRO A 15 22.43 -20.61 -4.04
CA PRO A 15 21.60 -19.97 -3.03
C PRO A 15 22.26 -18.69 -2.50
N ILE A 16 21.42 -17.71 -2.16
CA ILE A 16 21.81 -16.50 -1.44
C ILE A 16 21.45 -16.72 0.03
N PHE A 17 22.40 -16.53 0.93
CA PHE A 17 22.22 -16.73 2.37
C PHE A 17 23.06 -15.72 3.16
N GLY A 18 22.72 -15.48 4.41
CA GLY A 18 23.39 -14.50 5.27
C GLY A 18 22.36 -13.71 6.08
N ASP A 19 22.85 -12.88 6.99
CA ASP A 19 22.01 -12.22 8.00
C ASP A 19 20.91 -11.35 7.37
N GLY A 20 21.21 -10.68 6.25
CA GLY A 20 20.20 -9.90 5.53
C GLY A 20 19.05 -10.76 4.98
N MET A 21 19.33 -12.00 4.57
CA MET A 21 18.31 -12.96 4.12
C MET A 21 17.54 -13.58 5.29
N VAL A 22 18.21 -13.83 6.43
CA VAL A 22 17.56 -14.33 7.65
C VAL A 22 16.57 -13.29 8.17
N ARG A 23 16.99 -12.03 8.29
CA ARG A 23 16.11 -10.93 8.70
C ARG A 23 14.93 -10.75 7.76
N ALA A 24 15.14 -10.89 6.44
CA ALA A 24 14.06 -10.80 5.47
C ALA A 24 13.01 -11.91 5.66
N TYR A 25 13.46 -13.11 6.02
CA TYR A 25 12.58 -14.23 6.32
C TYR A 25 11.81 -14.02 7.63
N GLU A 26 12.46 -13.54 8.69
CA GLU A 26 11.80 -13.20 9.97
C GLU A 26 10.73 -12.12 9.77
N ILE A 27 11.03 -11.06 9.01
CA ILE A 27 10.03 -10.04 8.65
C ILE A 27 8.87 -10.67 7.88
N GLU A 28 9.11 -11.57 6.94
CA GLU A 28 8.05 -12.23 6.17
C GLU A 28 7.16 -13.13 7.05
N GLU A 29 7.76 -13.86 7.99
CA GLU A 29 7.08 -14.82 8.86
C GLU A 29 6.30 -14.12 9.98
N GLU A 30 6.89 -13.09 10.61
CA GLU A 30 6.39 -12.53 11.88
C GLU A 30 5.80 -11.12 11.75
N GLU A 31 6.34 -10.26 10.86
CA GLU A 31 6.02 -8.81 10.84
C GLU A 31 5.15 -8.40 9.63
N ALA A 32 5.34 -9.03 8.47
CA ALA A 32 4.62 -8.80 7.23
C ALA A 32 3.28 -9.57 7.22
N VAL A 33 2.49 -9.39 8.28
CA VAL A 33 1.16 -10.00 8.45
C VAL A 33 0.21 -9.59 7.31
N TYR A 34 0.48 -8.42 6.70
CA TYR A 34 -0.32 -7.79 5.65
C TYR A 34 0.44 -7.70 4.31
N PRO A 35 -0.25 -7.59 3.16
CA PRO A 35 0.38 -7.63 1.83
C PRO A 35 1.07 -6.29 1.50
N ARG A 36 2.12 -5.94 2.26
CA ARG A 36 2.90 -4.72 2.14
C ARG A 36 4.39 -5.05 2.06
N ILE A 37 5.13 -4.22 1.34
CA ILE A 37 6.60 -4.30 1.31
C ILE A 37 7.10 -3.53 2.53
N VAL A 38 7.29 -4.23 3.65
CA VAL A 38 7.84 -3.64 4.90
C VAL A 38 9.28 -3.20 4.65
N ILE A 39 9.66 -2.05 5.20
CA ILE A 39 11.01 -1.50 5.18
C ILE A 39 11.57 -1.66 6.60
N ASP A 40 12.69 -2.37 6.72
CA ASP A 40 13.39 -2.58 7.99
C ASP A 40 13.95 -1.27 8.52
N GLU A 41 13.85 -1.03 9.83
CA GLU A 41 14.30 0.23 10.43
C GLU A 41 15.82 0.39 10.28
N GLU A 42 16.59 -0.69 10.42
CA GLU A 42 18.03 -0.69 10.19
C GLU A 42 18.37 -0.37 8.73
N ALA A 43 17.55 -0.81 7.77
CA ALA A 43 17.75 -0.48 6.36
C ALA A 43 17.54 1.01 6.10
N LEU A 44 16.52 1.61 6.72
CA LEU A 44 16.28 3.04 6.62
C LEU A 44 17.38 3.84 7.33
N ALA A 45 17.82 3.41 8.50
CA ALA A 45 18.93 4.03 9.24
C ALA A 45 20.23 3.97 8.45
N ALA A 46 20.56 2.81 7.87
CA ALA A 46 21.71 2.63 7.00
C ALA A 46 21.64 3.59 5.80
N TYR A 47 20.51 3.64 5.10
CA TYR A 47 20.29 4.59 3.99
C TYR A 47 20.51 6.04 4.43
N LEU A 48 20.07 6.46 5.61
CA LEU A 48 20.27 7.84 6.09
C LEU A 48 21.70 8.14 6.55
N SER A 49 22.50 7.12 6.85
CA SER A 49 23.84 7.26 7.45
C SER A 49 25.01 6.95 6.49
N ASP A 50 24.74 6.25 5.39
CA ASP A 50 25.74 5.79 4.44
C ASP A 50 25.54 6.47 3.07
N GLU A 51 26.43 7.42 2.78
CA GLU A 51 26.36 8.21 1.55
C GLU A 51 26.53 7.36 0.28
N THR A 52 27.14 6.18 0.40
CA THR A 52 27.34 5.27 -0.75
C THR A 52 26.05 4.62 -1.23
N LEU A 53 24.99 4.67 -0.42
CA LEU A 53 23.66 4.20 -0.78
C LEU A 53 22.84 5.25 -1.56
N TRP A 54 23.37 6.47 -1.71
CA TRP A 54 22.74 7.56 -2.45
C TRP A 54 23.20 7.57 -3.90
N ARG A 55 22.30 7.95 -4.81
CA ARG A 55 22.56 7.84 -6.27
C ARG A 55 23.82 8.57 -6.70
N ASP A 56 24.06 9.74 -6.12
CA ASP A 56 25.17 10.64 -6.48
C ASP A 56 26.11 10.91 -5.28
N GLY A 57 26.05 10.09 -4.21
CA GLY A 57 26.89 10.25 -3.02
C GLY A 57 26.59 11.50 -2.19
N ALA A 58 25.47 12.19 -2.46
CA ALA A 58 25.06 13.40 -1.76
C ALA A 58 23.58 13.32 -1.40
N PHE A 59 23.28 13.24 -0.10
CA PHE A 59 21.93 13.37 0.42
C PHE A 59 21.61 14.84 0.45
N ASP A 60 21.18 15.34 -0.69
CA ASP A 60 20.58 16.65 -0.71
C ASP A 60 19.13 16.55 -0.22
N THR A 61 18.59 17.70 0.16
CA THR A 61 17.17 17.84 0.49
C THR A 61 16.25 17.40 -0.67
N TYR A 62 16.79 17.25 -1.88
CA TYR A 62 16.03 16.86 -3.06
C TYR A 62 15.81 15.34 -3.08
N GLU A 63 16.84 14.50 -2.91
CA GLU A 63 16.69 13.03 -2.83
C GLU A 63 15.76 12.64 -1.68
N ALA A 64 15.96 13.22 -0.49
CA ALA A 64 15.08 13.02 0.65
C ALA A 64 13.61 13.42 0.35
N ARG A 65 13.40 14.52 -0.37
CA ARG A 65 12.07 14.99 -0.78
C ARG A 65 11.43 14.10 -1.84
N MET A 66 12.23 13.44 -2.67
CA MET A 66 11.74 12.52 -3.70
C MET A 66 11.38 11.15 -3.11
N VAL A 67 12.16 10.64 -2.15
CA VAL A 67 11.95 9.30 -1.58
C VAL A 67 10.88 9.29 -0.50
N ARG A 68 10.86 10.30 0.38
CA ARG A 68 9.96 10.35 1.55
C ARG A 68 8.48 10.16 1.22
N PRO A 69 7.90 10.71 0.12
CA PRO A 69 6.49 10.51 -0.20
C PRO A 69 6.10 9.04 -0.41
N PHE A 70 7.06 8.18 -0.77
CA PHE A 70 6.84 6.75 -1.05
C PHE A 70 7.06 5.85 0.17
N ILE A 71 7.37 6.42 1.34
CA ILE A 71 7.49 5.67 2.59
C ILE A 71 6.27 5.97 3.46
N GLY A 72 5.41 4.96 3.60
CA GLY A 72 4.27 4.99 4.51
C GLY A 72 4.64 4.48 5.90
N VAL A 73 3.86 4.90 6.90
CA VAL A 73 3.89 4.33 8.26
C VAL A 73 2.55 3.67 8.51
N ALA A 74 2.58 2.41 8.93
CA ALA A 74 1.37 1.67 9.22
C ALA A 74 0.91 1.83 10.69
N ASP A 75 -0.26 1.29 11.02
CA ASP A 75 -0.88 1.45 12.34
C ASP A 75 -0.07 0.78 13.47
N ASP A 76 0.77 -0.20 13.12
CA ASP A 76 1.72 -0.86 14.01
C ASP A 76 3.10 -0.18 14.08
N GLY A 77 3.26 0.97 13.40
CA GLY A 77 4.49 1.75 13.38
C GLY A 77 5.51 1.32 12.33
N SER A 78 5.34 0.16 11.68
CA SER A 78 6.27 -0.31 10.65
C SER A 78 6.27 0.59 9.42
N TYR A 79 7.46 0.85 8.87
CA TYR A 79 7.62 1.52 7.58
C TYR A 79 7.30 0.56 6.43
N PHE A 80 6.71 1.07 5.35
CA PHE A 80 6.43 0.28 4.15
C PHE A 80 6.48 1.13 2.88
N VAL A 81 6.62 0.47 1.73
CA VAL A 81 6.56 1.12 0.41
C VAL A 81 5.13 1.49 0.06
N ASP A 82 4.84 2.78 -0.02
CA ASP A 82 3.54 3.34 -0.40
C ASP A 82 3.39 3.39 -1.93
N TYR A 83 3.14 2.22 -2.52
CA TYR A 83 3.10 2.07 -3.98
C TYR A 83 1.91 2.78 -4.63
N LEU A 84 0.80 3.00 -3.92
CA LEU A 84 -0.33 3.77 -4.46
C LEU A 84 0.07 5.24 -4.67
N ARG A 85 0.86 5.81 -3.75
CA ARG A 85 1.45 7.15 -3.94
C ARG A 85 2.44 7.22 -5.09
N SER A 86 3.15 6.12 -5.38
CA SER A 86 3.99 6.03 -6.57
C SER A 86 3.20 5.98 -7.87
N ALA A 87 1.96 5.51 -7.85
CA ALA A 87 1.14 5.33 -9.05
C ALA A 87 0.36 6.62 -9.44
N GLY A 88 1.03 7.77 -9.51
CA GLY A 88 0.40 9.03 -9.92
C GLY A 88 0.11 9.11 -11.43
N PRO A 89 -0.64 10.14 -11.90
CA PRO A 89 -0.98 10.30 -13.32
C PRO A 89 0.22 10.31 -14.27
N GLY A 90 1.38 10.82 -13.83
CA GLY A 90 2.60 10.87 -14.64
C GLY A 90 3.22 9.50 -14.96
N GLU A 91 2.83 8.45 -14.24
CA GLU A 91 3.32 7.08 -14.47
C GLU A 91 2.51 6.32 -15.52
N PHE A 92 1.48 6.93 -16.08
CA PHE A 92 0.60 6.29 -17.07
C PHE A 92 0.60 7.08 -18.38
N ASP A 93 0.76 6.38 -19.50
CA ASP A 93 0.69 6.99 -20.85
C ASP A 93 -0.63 7.73 -21.09
N SER A 94 -1.73 7.23 -20.49
CA SER A 94 -3.06 7.84 -20.55
C SER A 94 -3.31 8.86 -19.42
N GLY A 95 -2.26 9.28 -18.72
CA GLY A 95 -2.33 10.32 -17.70
C GLY A 95 -3.35 10.03 -16.61
N LEU A 96 -4.24 10.99 -16.37
CA LEU A 96 -5.25 10.92 -15.33
C LEU A 96 -6.21 9.73 -15.51
N ALA A 97 -6.60 9.44 -16.76
CA ALA A 97 -7.46 8.31 -17.07
C ALA A 97 -6.78 6.98 -16.70
N GLY A 98 -5.48 6.85 -16.97
CA GLY A 98 -4.69 5.67 -16.62
C GLY A 98 -4.62 5.44 -15.12
N HIS A 99 -4.37 6.51 -14.36
CA HIS A 99 -4.33 6.45 -12.90
C HIS A 99 -5.67 5.99 -12.30
N PHE A 100 -6.79 6.56 -12.74
CA PHE A 100 -8.10 6.14 -12.22
C PHE A 100 -8.50 4.73 -12.67
N GLU A 101 -8.12 4.30 -13.88
CA GLU A 101 -8.31 2.91 -14.30
C GLU A 101 -7.48 1.93 -13.46
N PHE A 102 -6.26 2.30 -13.08
CA PHE A 102 -5.46 1.53 -12.13
C PHE A 102 -6.17 1.39 -10.78
N LEU A 103 -6.70 2.47 -10.22
CA LEU A 103 -7.43 2.43 -8.95
C LEU A 103 -8.72 1.58 -9.03
N LYS A 104 -9.47 1.65 -10.14
CA LYS A 104 -10.64 0.77 -10.36
C LYS A 104 -10.25 -0.70 -10.41
N ARG A 105 -9.13 -1.03 -11.06
CA ARG A 105 -8.61 -2.41 -11.11
C ARG A 105 -8.14 -2.89 -9.74
N HIS A 106 -7.47 -2.02 -8.98
CA HIS A 106 -7.04 -2.30 -7.61
C HIS A 106 -8.25 -2.63 -6.72
N ARG A 107 -9.28 -1.78 -6.74
CA ARG A 107 -10.56 -2.02 -6.08
C ARG A 107 -11.18 -3.36 -6.48
N LYS A 108 -11.29 -3.61 -7.79
CA LYS A 108 -11.89 -4.84 -8.32
C LYS A 108 -11.14 -6.08 -7.83
N LEU A 109 -9.81 -6.06 -7.85
CA LEU A 109 -8.98 -7.16 -7.35
C LEU A 109 -9.30 -7.47 -5.89
N ILE A 110 -9.41 -6.45 -5.05
CA ILE A 110 -9.74 -6.65 -3.63
C ILE A 110 -11.12 -7.31 -3.48
N LEU A 111 -12.14 -6.78 -4.15
CA LEU A 111 -13.51 -7.26 -4.07
C LEU A 111 -13.66 -8.69 -4.60
N ASP A 112 -13.07 -8.99 -5.76
CA ASP A 112 -13.12 -10.32 -6.39
C ASP A 112 -12.54 -11.39 -5.46
N ASN A 113 -11.46 -11.07 -4.75
CA ASN A 113 -10.76 -12.02 -3.87
C ASN A 113 -11.39 -12.11 -2.48
N LEU A 114 -12.05 -11.05 -1.98
CA LEU A 114 -12.71 -11.07 -0.67
C LEU A 114 -13.82 -12.13 -0.58
N ALA A 115 -14.51 -12.37 -1.70
CA ALA A 115 -15.63 -13.31 -1.76
C ALA A 115 -15.23 -14.77 -1.52
N THR A 116 -14.01 -15.15 -1.93
CA THR A 116 -13.56 -16.56 -1.97
C THR A 116 -12.39 -16.86 -1.03
N ALA A 117 -11.78 -15.83 -0.43
CA ALA A 117 -10.64 -15.96 0.45
C ALA A 117 -10.95 -16.71 1.77
N ASP A 118 -9.96 -17.46 2.25
CA ASP A 118 -9.95 -18.01 3.60
C ASP A 118 -9.78 -16.90 4.67
N ALA A 119 -9.85 -17.26 5.95
CA ALA A 119 -9.75 -16.28 7.04
C ALA A 119 -8.42 -15.51 7.08
N LYS A 120 -7.30 -16.13 6.71
CA LYS A 120 -5.98 -15.48 6.70
C LYS A 120 -5.89 -14.50 5.53
N ALA A 121 -6.28 -14.94 4.34
CA ALA A 121 -6.32 -14.12 3.14
C ALA A 121 -7.33 -12.97 3.28
N LYS A 122 -8.48 -13.17 3.93
CA LYS A 122 -9.45 -12.10 4.22
C LYS A 122 -8.85 -10.99 5.07
N ARG A 123 -8.08 -11.29 6.12
CA ARG A 123 -7.39 -10.26 6.92
C ARG A 123 -6.46 -9.41 6.08
N LYS A 124 -5.71 -10.04 5.16
CA LYS A 124 -4.83 -9.34 4.21
C LYS A 124 -5.61 -8.43 3.26
N LEU A 125 -6.74 -8.91 2.74
CA LEU A 125 -7.60 -8.14 1.83
C LEU A 125 -8.34 -7.00 2.51
N VAL A 126 -8.74 -7.15 3.78
CA VAL A 126 -9.33 -6.06 4.58
C VAL A 126 -8.30 -4.96 4.80
N TRP A 127 -7.07 -5.31 5.15
CA TRP A 127 -5.99 -4.32 5.23
C TRP A 127 -5.78 -3.59 3.90
N LEU A 128 -5.78 -4.34 2.79
CA LEU A 128 -5.61 -3.77 1.45
C LEU A 128 -6.76 -2.84 1.04
N ALA A 129 -8.00 -3.16 1.45
CA ALA A 129 -9.16 -2.29 1.28
C ALA A 129 -9.00 -0.98 2.06
N ASN A 130 -8.59 -1.07 3.33
CA ASN A 130 -8.35 0.11 4.17
C ASN A 130 -7.25 1.01 3.60
N TYR A 131 -6.17 0.40 3.12
CA TYR A 131 -5.08 1.12 2.47
C TYR A 131 -5.55 1.81 1.18
N HIS A 132 -6.36 1.13 0.35
CA HIS A 132 -6.97 1.71 -0.84
C HIS A 132 -7.87 2.90 -0.51
N ASP A 133 -8.82 2.74 0.40
CA ASP A 133 -9.79 3.78 0.74
C ASP A 133 -9.12 5.00 1.36
N ARG A 134 -8.10 4.80 2.22
CA ARG A 134 -7.31 5.90 2.79
C ARG A 134 -6.61 6.70 1.69
N PHE A 135 -6.00 6.03 0.72
CA PHE A 135 -5.38 6.69 -0.42
C PHE A 135 -6.40 7.43 -1.30
N VAL A 136 -7.55 6.80 -1.58
CA VAL A 136 -8.63 7.42 -2.36
C VAL A 136 -9.17 8.67 -1.68
N GLU A 137 -9.35 8.65 -0.36
CA GLU A 137 -9.81 9.81 0.41
C GLU A 137 -8.77 10.94 0.45
N GLU A 138 -7.49 10.60 0.63
CA GLU A 138 -6.40 11.58 0.52
C GLU A 138 -6.39 12.22 -0.87
N LEU A 139 -6.46 11.40 -1.92
CA LEU A 139 -6.51 11.87 -3.30
C LEU A 139 -7.74 12.75 -3.54
N ARG A 140 -8.93 12.35 -3.04
CA ARG A 140 -10.19 13.09 -3.15
C ARG A 140 -10.06 14.51 -2.61
N SER A 141 -9.37 14.68 -1.48
CA SER A 141 -9.17 15.99 -0.86
C SER A 141 -8.42 17.00 -1.75
N GLY A 142 -7.67 16.51 -2.75
CA GLY A 142 -6.93 17.33 -3.71
C GLY A 142 -7.71 17.79 -4.94
N TYR A 143 -8.96 17.33 -5.14
CA TYR A 143 -9.76 17.66 -6.33
C TYR A 143 -10.94 18.58 -6.02
N ASP A 144 -11.27 19.46 -6.96
CA ASP A 144 -12.51 20.23 -6.92
C ASP A 144 -13.72 19.32 -7.24
N MET A 145 -14.44 18.92 -6.20
CA MET A 145 -15.63 18.06 -6.32
C MET A 145 -16.82 18.73 -7.02
N ALA A 146 -16.80 20.05 -7.23
CA ALA A 146 -17.82 20.75 -8.01
C ALA A 146 -17.46 20.81 -9.50
N ASP A 147 -16.21 20.48 -9.86
CA ASP A 147 -15.65 20.64 -11.21
C ASP A 147 -15.99 22.02 -11.80
N ALA A 148 -15.71 23.10 -11.07
CA ALA A 148 -16.16 24.45 -11.44
C ALA A 148 -15.62 24.90 -12.81
N SER A 149 -14.48 24.34 -13.25
CA SER A 149 -13.89 24.58 -14.56
C SER A 149 -14.44 23.67 -15.67
N GLY A 150 -15.07 22.55 -15.31
CA GLY A 150 -15.49 21.49 -16.24
C GLY A 150 -14.33 20.68 -16.85
N ALA A 151 -13.09 20.95 -16.43
CA ALA A 151 -11.91 20.33 -17.02
C ALA A 151 -11.84 18.83 -16.74
N PHE A 152 -12.26 18.41 -15.53
CA PHE A 152 -12.24 17.01 -15.14
C PHE A 152 -13.24 16.20 -15.97
N TYR A 153 -14.47 16.68 -16.08
CA TYR A 153 -15.48 16.03 -16.91
C TYR A 153 -15.08 16.00 -18.38
N ALA A 154 -14.46 17.07 -18.90
CA ALA A 154 -13.98 17.10 -20.27
C ALA A 154 -12.90 16.04 -20.56
N GLU A 155 -12.04 15.74 -19.58
CA GLU A 155 -10.98 14.74 -19.72
C GLU A 155 -11.47 13.30 -19.49
N LEU A 156 -12.32 13.08 -18.48
CA LEU A 156 -12.69 11.75 -18.00
C LEU A 156 -14.12 11.32 -18.34
N ALA A 157 -14.95 12.23 -18.87
CA ALA A 157 -16.36 12.01 -19.19
C ALA A 157 -17.22 11.52 -18.00
N VAL A 158 -16.79 11.84 -16.77
CA VAL A 158 -17.47 11.49 -15.51
C VAL A 158 -17.24 12.61 -14.51
N SER A 159 -18.20 12.90 -13.64
CA SER A 159 -18.00 13.91 -12.60
C SER A 159 -16.98 13.43 -11.55
N PRO A 160 -16.22 14.33 -10.90
CA PRO A 160 -15.31 13.92 -9.83
C PRO A 160 -16.01 13.11 -8.74
N ARG A 161 -17.20 13.55 -8.30
CA ARG A 161 -17.96 12.85 -7.25
C ARG A 161 -18.29 11.42 -7.66
N GLU A 162 -18.89 11.25 -8.84
CA GLU A 162 -19.26 9.93 -9.35
C GLU A 162 -18.04 9.02 -9.50
N LEU A 163 -16.90 9.54 -9.97
CA LEU A 163 -15.69 8.76 -10.08
C LEU A 163 -15.16 8.34 -8.70
N PHE A 164 -15.00 9.26 -7.76
CA PHE A 164 -14.46 8.94 -6.44
C PHE A 164 -15.39 8.01 -5.66
N ASP A 165 -16.70 8.22 -5.72
CA ASP A 165 -17.68 7.33 -5.08
C ASP A 165 -17.61 5.91 -5.67
N SER A 166 -17.24 5.75 -6.96
CA SER A 166 -17.04 4.44 -7.58
C SER A 166 -15.76 3.71 -7.12
N LEU A 167 -14.79 4.42 -6.54
CA LEU A 167 -13.51 3.88 -6.09
C LEU A 167 -13.57 3.34 -4.66
N VAL A 168 -14.45 3.87 -3.83
CA VAL A 168 -14.55 3.45 -2.42
C VAL A 168 -15.00 1.99 -2.32
N ILE A 169 -14.39 1.26 -1.38
CA ILE A 169 -14.82 -0.09 -0.98
C ILE A 169 -15.75 0.06 0.23
N GLU A 170 -17.06 0.16 -0.03
CA GLU A 170 -18.06 0.24 1.05
C GLU A 170 -17.91 -0.91 2.06
N GLY A 171 -17.91 -0.58 3.35
CA GLY A 171 -17.90 -1.55 4.45
C GLY A 171 -16.52 -1.85 5.07
N SER A 172 -15.49 -1.06 4.77
CA SER A 172 -14.12 -1.30 5.24
C SER A 172 -13.85 -1.00 6.73
N TRP A 173 -14.80 -0.44 7.48
CA TRP A 173 -14.76 -0.47 8.97
C TRP A 173 -16.11 -0.71 9.64
N THR A 174 -17.21 -0.17 9.12
CA THR A 174 -18.55 -0.34 9.71
C THR A 174 -19.12 -1.74 9.46
N GLY A 175 -19.09 -2.22 8.22
CA GLY A 175 -19.67 -3.52 7.87
C GLY A 175 -18.96 -4.74 8.49
N LEU A 176 -17.66 -4.65 8.77
CA LEU A 176 -16.92 -5.74 9.41
C LEU A 176 -17.20 -5.81 10.91
N VAL A 177 -17.26 -4.66 11.60
CA VAL A 177 -17.63 -4.59 13.02
C VAL A 177 -19.09 -5.00 13.22
N ASP A 178 -20.01 -4.51 12.38
CA ASP A 178 -21.42 -4.88 12.44
C ASP A 178 -21.62 -6.39 12.21
N ARG A 179 -20.90 -6.99 11.26
CA ARG A 179 -20.91 -8.46 11.05
C ARG A 179 -20.24 -9.23 12.19
N LEU A 180 -19.19 -8.71 12.81
CA LEU A 180 -18.56 -9.35 13.97
C LEU A 180 -19.44 -9.27 15.21
N VAL A 181 -20.21 -8.19 15.39
CA VAL A 181 -21.24 -8.06 16.43
C VAL A 181 -22.41 -9.01 16.17
N GLU A 182 -22.87 -9.16 14.92
CA GLU A 182 -23.89 -10.16 14.55
C GLU A 182 -23.43 -11.60 14.79
N ILE A 183 -22.16 -11.92 14.52
CA ILE A 183 -21.58 -13.25 14.75
C ILE A 183 -21.31 -13.48 16.25
N GLY A 184 -20.92 -12.45 17.00
CA GLY A 184 -20.59 -12.52 18.44
C GLY A 184 -21.81 -12.45 19.38
N GLY A 185 -22.93 -11.87 18.94
CA GLY A 185 -24.18 -11.77 19.69
C GLY A 185 -25.04 -13.05 19.71
N GLY A 186 -24.60 -14.10 19.03
CA GLY A 186 -25.33 -15.37 18.89
C GLY A 186 -25.15 -16.39 20.03
N VAL A 187 -24.33 -16.10 21.05
CA VAL A 187 -24.21 -16.97 22.24
C VAL A 187 -25.10 -16.40 23.35
N GLN A 188 -26.39 -16.72 23.26
CA GLN A 188 -27.26 -16.66 24.44
C GLN A 188 -26.75 -17.68 25.45
N ALA A 189 -26.50 -17.20 26.68
CA ALA A 189 -26.26 -18.03 27.84
C ALA A 189 -27.41 -19.04 27.98
N ALA A 190 -27.08 -20.32 27.92
CA ALA A 190 -27.95 -21.37 28.41
C ALA A 190 -27.77 -21.42 29.93
N ASP A 191 -28.80 -20.96 30.65
CA ASP A 191 -29.03 -21.29 32.06
C ASP A 191 -29.51 -22.75 32.20
#